data_AF-A0A493U3S0-F1
#
_entry.id   AF-A0A493U3S0-F1
#
_cell.length_a   1.000
_cell.length_b   1.000
_cell.length_c   1.000
_cell.angle_alpha   90.00
_cell.angle_beta   90.00
_cell.angle_gamma   90.00
#
_symmetry.space_group_name_H-M   'P 1'
#
loop_
_entity.id
_entity.type
_entity.pdbx_description
1 polymer ?
#
loop_
_entity_poly.entity_id
_entity_poly.type
_entity_poly.pdbx_seq_one_letter_code
_entity_poly.pdbx_strand_id
1 'polypeptide(L)'
;MAVRKKDGGPNVKYYEASDTVSQFDNVRLWLGKNYKKYIQAEPPTNKSLSSLVVQLLQFQEEVFGKHVSNAPLTKLPIKCFLDFKAGGALCHILAAAYKFKSDQGW
;
A
#
# COMPACT_ATOMS: atom_id res chain seq x y z
N MET A 1 -10.01 22.96 -21.41
CA MET A 1 -8.65 22.51 -21.05
C MET A 1 -8.76 21.29 -20.17
N ALA A 2 -8.35 20.11 -20.64
CA ALA A 2 -8.23 18.95 -19.78
C ALA A 2 -7.11 19.25 -18.78
N VAL A 3 -7.45 19.36 -17.49
CA VAL A 3 -6.46 19.42 -16.41
C VAL A 3 -5.63 18.15 -16.53
N ARG A 4 -4.41 18.29 -17.05
CA ARG A 4 -3.43 17.20 -17.04
C ARG A 4 -3.24 16.83 -15.57
N LYS A 5 -3.69 15.64 -15.18
CA LYS A 5 -3.28 15.07 -13.88
C LYS A 5 -1.75 15.14 -13.87
N LYS A 6 -1.16 15.73 -12.82
CA LYS A 6 0.29 15.68 -12.59
C LYS A 6 0.71 14.21 -12.78
N ASP A 7 1.41 13.94 -13.88
CA ASP A 7 1.78 12.58 -14.30
C ASP A 7 2.50 11.87 -13.14
N GLY A 8 1.89 10.82 -12.60
CA GLY A 8 2.54 9.88 -11.69
C GLY A 8 1.76 9.46 -10.45
N GLY A 9 0.93 10.31 -9.86
CA GLY A 9 0.33 10.07 -8.54
C GLY A 9 -0.62 8.85 -8.43
N PRO A 10 -0.83 8.29 -7.23
CA PRO A 10 -1.73 7.17 -7.01
C PRO A 10 -3.15 7.46 -7.52
N ASN A 11 -3.81 6.42 -8.03
CA ASN A 11 -5.21 6.52 -8.40
C ASN A 11 -6.10 6.46 -7.15
N VAL A 12 -6.14 7.56 -6.38
CA VAL A 12 -6.86 7.65 -5.09
C VAL A 12 -8.32 7.18 -5.23
N LYS A 13 -9.02 7.64 -6.29
CA LYS A 13 -10.42 7.26 -6.55
C LYS A 13 -10.63 5.75 -6.71
N TYR A 14 -9.64 5.04 -7.27
CA TYR A 14 -9.70 3.59 -7.38
C TYR A 14 -9.61 2.93 -6.01
N TYR A 15 -8.65 3.36 -5.17
CA TYR A 15 -8.47 2.82 -3.82
C TYR A 15 -9.57 3.24 -2.83
N GLU A 16 -10.33 4.30 -3.10
CA GLU A 16 -11.51 4.69 -2.33
C GLU A 16 -12.80 4.00 -2.79
N ALA A 17 -12.80 3.38 -3.98
CA ALA A 17 -13.98 2.70 -4.52
C ALA A 17 -14.34 1.48 -3.67
N SER A 18 -15.63 1.32 -3.36
CA SER A 18 -16.11 0.27 -2.46
C SER A 18 -15.72 -1.14 -2.95
N ASP A 19 -15.85 -1.39 -4.25
CA ASP A 19 -15.45 -2.65 -4.89
C ASP A 19 -13.97 -2.98 -4.62
N THR A 20 -13.10 -1.98 -4.68
CA THR A 20 -11.67 -2.13 -4.50
C THR A 20 -11.33 -2.29 -3.02
N VAL A 21 -11.96 -1.50 -2.15
CA VAL A 21 -11.80 -1.64 -0.69
C VAL A 21 -12.22 -3.05 -0.24
N SER A 22 -13.29 -3.61 -0.80
CA SER A 22 -13.71 -4.99 -0.49
C SER A 22 -12.65 -6.05 -0.85
N GLN A 23 -11.81 -5.82 -1.87
CA GLN A 23 -10.75 -6.78 -2.23
C GLN A 23 -9.66 -6.89 -1.15
N PHE A 24 -9.50 -5.90 -0.29
CA PHE A 24 -8.54 -5.94 0.83
C PHE A 24 -8.92 -6.96 1.91
N ASP A 25 -10.12 -7.56 1.88
CA ASP A 25 -10.52 -8.52 2.89
C ASP A 25 -9.56 -9.73 2.95
N ASN A 26 -9.19 -10.28 1.79
CA ASN A 26 -8.22 -11.35 1.68
C ASN A 26 -6.85 -10.98 2.28
N VAL A 27 -6.42 -9.74 2.06
CA VAL A 27 -5.17 -9.19 2.58
C VAL A 27 -5.25 -9.06 4.10
N ARG A 28 -6.34 -8.49 4.62
CA ARG A 28 -6.59 -8.31 6.06
C ARG A 28 -6.58 -9.65 6.79
N LEU A 29 -7.31 -10.65 6.27
CA LEU A 29 -7.37 -11.99 6.87
C LEU A 29 -6.00 -12.67 6.84
N TRP A 30 -5.26 -12.55 5.74
CA TRP A 30 -3.93 -13.12 5.64
C TRP A 30 -2.93 -12.48 6.62
N LEU A 31 -2.97 -11.15 6.77
CA LEU A 31 -2.17 -10.44 7.78
C LEU A 31 -2.57 -10.87 9.20
N GLY A 32 -3.87 -11.00 9.47
CA GLY A 32 -4.43 -11.50 10.72
C GLY A 32 -3.93 -12.89 11.11
N LYS A 33 -3.71 -13.76 10.12
CA LYS A 33 -3.22 -15.13 10.33
C LYS A 33 -1.70 -15.20 10.50
N ASN A 34 -0.94 -14.49 9.66
CA ASN A 34 0.52 -14.69 9.53
C ASN A 34 1.36 -13.65 10.28
N TYR A 35 0.82 -12.44 10.49
CA TYR A 35 1.52 -11.30 11.08
C TYR A 35 0.81 -10.74 12.31
N LYS A 36 -0.05 -11.53 12.97
CA LYS A 36 -0.87 -11.13 14.13
C LYS A 36 -0.10 -10.31 15.16
N LYS A 37 1.10 -10.75 15.55
CA LYS A 37 1.92 -10.07 16.57
C LYS A 37 2.27 -8.62 16.24
N TYR A 38 2.33 -8.26 14.95
CA TYR A 38 2.66 -6.91 14.47
C TYR A 38 1.44 -6.00 14.28
N ILE A 39 0.25 -6.59 14.23
CA ILE A 39 -1.01 -5.85 13.98
C ILE A 39 -2.00 -5.96 15.13
N GLN A 40 -1.69 -6.72 16.19
CA GLN A 40 -2.61 -6.94 17.30
C GLN A 40 -2.92 -5.67 18.10
N ALA A 41 -1.95 -4.75 18.19
CA ALA A 41 -2.12 -3.48 18.91
C ALA A 41 -3.13 -2.57 18.19
N GLU A 42 -3.12 -2.58 16.86
CA GLU A 42 -4.03 -1.81 16.02
C GLU A 42 -4.45 -2.66 14.80
N PRO A 43 -5.48 -3.52 14.96
CA PRO A 43 -5.91 -4.40 13.87
C PRO A 43 -6.39 -3.59 12.67
N PRO A 44 -5.88 -3.85 11.46
CA PRO A 44 -6.23 -3.07 10.29
C PRO A 44 -7.65 -3.36 9.81
N THR A 45 -8.27 -2.33 9.24
CA THR A 45 -9.51 -2.44 8.46
C THR A 45 -9.20 -2.40 6.97
N ASN A 46 -10.11 -2.87 6.12
CA ASN A 46 -9.93 -2.80 4.66
C ASN A 46 -9.69 -1.35 4.20
N LYS A 47 -10.38 -0.39 4.83
CA LYS A 47 -10.20 1.04 4.55
C LYS A 47 -8.81 1.53 4.96
N SER A 48 -8.32 1.16 6.15
CA SER A 48 -6.99 1.60 6.59
C SER A 48 -5.87 0.98 5.76
N LEU A 49 -6.02 -0.28 5.32
CA LEU A 49 -5.07 -0.91 4.38
C LEU A 49 -5.07 -0.19 3.02
N SER A 50 -6.25 0.15 2.50
CA SER A 50 -6.36 0.89 1.25
C SER A 50 -5.72 2.28 1.34
N SER A 51 -5.99 3.02 2.42
CA SER A 51 -5.34 4.31 2.68
C SER A 51 -3.82 4.19 2.78
N LEU A 52 -3.31 3.15 3.45
CA LEU A 52 -1.87 2.91 3.54
C LEU A 52 -1.25 2.63 2.17
N VAL A 53 -1.92 1.87 1.28
CA VAL A 53 -1.46 1.66 -0.10
C VAL A 53 -1.36 2.97 -0.86
N VAL A 54 -2.37 3.84 -0.75
CA VAL A 54 -2.34 5.17 -1.37
C VAL A 54 -1.15 5.99 -0.88
N GLN A 55 -0.89 5.98 0.44
CA GLN A 55 0.26 6.68 1.03
C GLN A 55 1.60 6.11 0.55
N LEU A 56 1.73 4.79 0.46
CA LEU A 56 2.95 4.15 -0.06
C LEU A 56 3.20 4.50 -1.53
N LEU A 57 2.15 4.50 -2.35
CA LEU A 57 2.25 4.89 -3.76
C LEU A 57 2.59 6.37 -3.92
N GLN A 58 1.99 7.24 -3.11
CA GLN A 58 2.32 8.67 -3.07
C GLN A 58 3.79 8.87 -2.71
N PHE A 59 4.26 8.22 -1.65
CA PHE A 59 5.66 8.23 -1.23
C PHE A 59 6.59 7.75 -2.34
N GLN A 60 6.23 6.69 -3.05
CA GLN A 60 7.04 6.19 -4.17
C GLN A 60 7.21 7.22 -5.28
N GLU A 61 6.16 7.97 -5.61
CA GLU A 61 6.25 9.02 -6.62
C GLU A 61 7.05 10.23 -6.12
N GLU A 62 6.92 10.60 -4.86
CA GLU A 62 7.66 11.73 -4.28
C GLU A 62 9.16 11.45 -4.12
N VAL A 63 9.53 10.21 -3.77
CA VAL A 63 10.93 9.84 -3.48
C VAL A 63 11.65 9.22 -4.67
N PHE A 64 10.93 8.53 -5.56
CA PHE A 64 11.50 7.79 -6.70
C PHE A 64 10.85 8.14 -8.05
N GLY A 65 10.01 9.18 -8.10
CA GLY A 65 9.35 9.62 -9.32
C GLY A 65 10.31 10.22 -10.35
N LYS A 66 9.81 10.43 -11.57
CA LYS A 66 10.60 10.93 -12.71
C LYS A 66 11.20 12.33 -12.50
N HIS A 67 10.72 13.05 -11.49
CA HIS A 67 11.20 14.39 -11.14
C HIS A 67 12.39 14.36 -10.15
N VAL A 68 12.72 13.19 -9.60
CA VAL A 68 13.84 13.03 -8.66
C VAL A 68 15.11 12.71 -9.46
N SER A 69 16.12 13.57 -9.34
CA SER A 69 17.47 13.32 -9.88
C SER A 69 18.23 12.39 -8.92
N ASN A 70 18.84 11.31 -9.43
CA ASN A 70 19.51 10.27 -8.63
C ASN A 70 18.59 9.54 -7.63
N ALA A 71 17.45 9.02 -8.11
CA ALA A 71 16.59 8.19 -7.27
C ALA A 71 17.38 7.01 -6.66
N PRO A 72 17.43 6.87 -5.32
CA PRO A 72 18.31 5.92 -4.65
C PRO A 72 17.92 4.45 -4.90
N LEU A 73 16.66 4.19 -5.29
CA LEU A 73 16.11 2.86 -5.56
C LEU A 73 15.07 2.90 -6.70
N THR A 74 14.84 1.74 -7.33
CA THR A 74 13.77 1.56 -8.33
C THR A 74 12.40 1.44 -7.66
N LYS A 75 11.36 2.08 -8.23
CA LYS A 75 9.97 1.93 -7.79
C LYS A 75 9.52 0.47 -7.86
N LEU A 76 8.68 0.04 -6.91
CA LEU A 76 8.03 -1.27 -7.02
C LEU A 76 7.05 -1.25 -8.20
N PRO A 77 6.91 -2.36 -8.94
CA PRO A 77 5.90 -2.45 -10.00
C PRO A 77 4.49 -2.24 -9.43
N ILE A 78 3.68 -1.41 -10.09
CA ILE A 78 2.29 -1.13 -9.67
C ILE A 78 1.44 -2.41 -9.53
N LYS A 79 1.75 -3.44 -10.32
CA LYS A 79 1.08 -4.75 -10.27
C LYS A 79 1.19 -5.41 -8.89
N CYS A 80 2.25 -5.12 -8.13
CA CYS A 80 2.40 -5.63 -6.76
C CYS A 80 1.35 -5.04 -5.81
N PHE A 81 0.90 -3.81 -6.05
CA PHE A 81 -0.15 -3.14 -5.26
C PHE A 81 -1.58 -3.48 -5.72
N LEU A 82 -1.72 -4.30 -6.76
CA LEU A 82 -2.99 -4.78 -7.30
C LEU A 82 -3.17 -6.30 -7.09
N ASP A 83 -2.24 -6.95 -6.39
CA ASP A 83 -2.30 -8.38 -6.10
C ASP A 83 -2.99 -8.62 -4.75
N PHE A 84 -4.33 -8.55 -4.75
CA PHE A 84 -5.18 -8.75 -3.57
C PHE A 84 -5.33 -10.20 -3.11
N LYS A 85 -4.60 -11.15 -3.72
CA LYS A 85 -4.66 -12.55 -3.33
C LYS A 85 -4.07 -12.73 -1.93
N ALA A 86 -4.60 -13.68 -1.17
CA ALA A 86 -4.01 -14.09 0.11
C ALA A 86 -2.56 -14.58 -0.13
N GLY A 87 -1.58 -13.95 0.52
CA GLY A 87 -0.15 -14.24 0.29
C GLY A 87 0.41 -13.67 -1.01
N GLY A 88 -0.34 -12.81 -1.70
CA GLY A 88 0.15 -12.07 -2.87
C GLY A 88 1.15 -10.98 -2.52
N ALA A 89 1.66 -10.29 -3.52
CA ALA A 89 2.67 -9.24 -3.35
C ALA A 89 2.21 -8.13 -2.38
N LEU A 90 0.95 -7.72 -2.46
CA LEU A 90 0.39 -6.69 -1.59
C LEU A 90 0.40 -7.11 -0.10
N CYS A 91 0.14 -8.38 0.17
CA CYS A 91 0.20 -8.94 1.52
C CYS A 91 1.61 -8.77 2.12
N HIS A 92 2.64 -9.08 1.34
CA HIS A 92 4.04 -8.97 1.80
C HIS A 92 4.50 -7.53 1.95
N ILE A 93 4.07 -6.62 1.07
CA ILE A 93 4.36 -5.18 1.18
C ILE A 93 3.80 -4.63 2.50
N LEU A 94 2.51 -4.88 2.76
CA LEU A 94 1.86 -4.39 3.98
C LEU A 94 2.43 -5.07 5.23
N ALA A 95 2.73 -6.36 5.16
CA ALA A 95 3.40 -7.07 6.26
C ALA A 95 4.76 -6.45 6.61
N ALA A 96 5.56 -6.07 5.61
CA ALA A 96 6.82 -5.38 5.82
C ALA A 96 6.62 -4.01 6.48
N ALA A 97 5.61 -3.25 6.03
CA ALA A 97 5.27 -1.95 6.62
C ALA A 97 4.83 -2.08 8.10
N TYR A 98 3.97 -3.03 8.42
CA TYR A 98 3.52 -3.27 9.80
C TYR A 98 4.64 -3.80 10.69
N LYS A 99 5.46 -4.71 10.18
CA LYS A 99 6.65 -5.18 10.89
C LYS A 99 7.59 -4.02 11.18
N PHE A 100 7.89 -3.18 10.19
CA PHE A 100 8.73 -2.01 10.37
C PHE A 100 8.14 -1.05 11.42
N LYS A 101 6.85 -0.70 11.31
CA LYS A 101 6.14 0.13 12.30
C LYS A 101 6.30 -0.42 13.73
N SER A 102 6.06 -1.72 13.90
CA SER A 102 6.19 -2.40 15.20
C SER A 102 7.64 -2.44 15.70
N ASP A 103 8.61 -2.68 14.82
CA ASP A 103 10.03 -2.77 15.17
C ASP A 103 10.59 -1.38 15.57
N GLN A 104 9.97 -0.28 15.10
CA GLN A 104 10.28 1.10 15.53
C GLN A 104 9.61 1.51 16.85
N GLY A 105 8.78 0.66 17.45
CA GLY A 105 8.10 0.94 18.72
C GLY A 105 7.03 2.05 18.65
N TRP A 106 6.45 2.28 17.47
CA TRP A 106 5.30 3.18 17.29
C TRP A 106 4.02 2.65 17.94
#